data_AF-A0A2E7QFZ1-F1
#
_entry.id   AF-A0A2E7QFZ1-F1
#
_cell.length_a   1.000
_cell.length_b   1.000
_cell.length_c   1.000
_cell.angle_alpha   90.00
_cell.angle_beta   90.00
_cell.angle_gamma   90.00
#
_symmetry.space_group_name_H-M   'P 1'
#
loop_
_entity.id
_entity.type
_entity.pdbx_description
1 polymer ?
#
loop_
_entity_poly.entity_id
_entity_poly.type
_entity_poly.pdbx_seq_one_letter_code
_entity_poly.pdbx_strand_id
1 'polypeptide(L)' 'MRYSVRYQYSDKKWQVTDSANADEIMGVHGSKSDAYKHAIAAQERWRKYDPVARHLARIRKIMPRTLVVG' A
#
# COMPACT_ATOMS: atom_id res chain seq x y z
N MET A 1 -8.32 -1.93 4.74
CA MET A 1 -8.11 -2.93 3.66
C MET A 1 -6.66 -3.39 3.73
N ARG A 2 -6.42 -4.70 3.67
CA ARG A 2 -5.06 -5.28 3.62
C ARG A 2 -4.68 -5.36 2.14
N TYR A 3 -3.82 -4.46 1.65
CA TYR A 3 -3.42 -4.44 0.24
C TYR A 3 -2.66 -5.72 -0.09
N SER A 4 -3.34 -6.64 -0.75
CA SER A 4 -2.70 -7.73 -1.48
C SER A 4 -2.62 -7.27 -2.92
N VAL A 5 -1.41 -6.98 -3.40
CA VAL A 5 -1.20 -6.45 -4.74
C VAL A 5 -0.48 -7.52 -5.56
N ARG A 6 -0.99 -7.81 -6.75
CA ARG A 6 -0.38 -8.74 -7.71
C ARG A 6 0.32 -7.92 -8.80
N TYR A 7 1.56 -8.30 -9.10
CA TYR A 7 2.32 -7.76 -10.22
C TYR A 7 2.36 -8.79 -11.34
N GLN A 8 1.90 -8.41 -12.53
CA GLN A 8 1.93 -9.26 -13.71
C GLN A 8 2.70 -8.57 -14.82
N TYR A 9 3.62 -9.28 -15.47
CA TYR A 9 4.30 -8.79 -16.66
C TYR A 9 3.61 -9.36 -17.90
N SER A 10 3.06 -8.49 -18.75
CA SER A 10 2.37 -8.84 -19.99
C SER A 10 2.60 -7.74 -21.02
N ASP A 11 2.70 -8.11 -22.31
CA ASP A 11 2.88 -7.15 -23.41
C ASP A 11 4.00 -6.10 -23.18
N LYS A 12 5.15 -6.56 -22.67
CA LYS A 12 6.30 -5.72 -22.28
C LYS A 12 6.01 -4.66 -21.21
N LYS A 13 4.89 -4.77 -20.49
CA LYS A 13 4.45 -3.84 -19.45
C LYS A 13 4.20 -4.58 -18.13
N TRP A 14 4.30 -3.83 -17.04
CA TRP A 14 4.03 -4.27 -15.67
C TRP A 14 2.64 -3.79 -15.25
N GLN A 15 1.74 -4.72 -15.04
CA GLN A 15 0.41 -4.50 -14.52
C GLN A 15 0.39 -4.70 -13.00
N VAL A 16 -0.28 -3.77 -12.32
CA VAL A 16 -0.51 -3.80 -10.88
C VAL A 16 -1.99 -4.03 -10.65
N THR A 17 -2.34 -5.08 -9.92
CA THR A 17 -3.72 -5.48 -9.66
C THR A 17 -3.96 -5.57 -8.17
N ASP A 18 -5.06 -4.99 -7.69
CA ASP A 18 -5.50 -5.14 -6.30
C ASP A 18 -6.24 -6.48 -6.16
N SER A 19 -5.55 -7.48 -5.64
CA SER A 19 -6.13 -8.81 -5.43
C SER A 19 -7.01 -8.88 -4.18
N ALA A 20 -7.09 -7.81 -3.39
CA ALA A 20 -8.04 -7.70 -2.29
C ALA A 20 -9.38 -7.08 -2.74
N ASN A 21 -9.41 -6.39 -3.89
CA ASN A 21 -10.59 -5.71 -4.42
C ASN A 21 -10.97 -6.25 -5.81
N ALA A 22 -11.49 -7.48 -5.86
CA ALA A 22 -12.03 -8.10 -7.09
C ALA A 22 -11.06 -8.13 -8.29
N ASP A 23 -9.75 -8.20 -8.05
CA ASP A 23 -8.70 -8.15 -9.07
C ASP A 23 -8.78 -6.88 -9.95
N GLU A 24 -9.11 -5.74 -9.34
CA GLU A 24 -9.14 -4.45 -10.03
C GLU A 24 -7.74 -4.02 -10.49
N ILE A 25 -7.63 -3.60 -11.76
CA ILE A 25 -6.37 -3.14 -12.35
C ILE A 25 -6.09 -1.73 -11.84
N MET A 26 -5.06 -1.58 -11.01
CA MET A 26 -4.63 -0.30 -10.47
C MET A 26 -3.82 0.53 -11.48
N GLY A 27 -3.06 -0.14 -12.36
CA GLY A 27 -2.26 0.56 -13.36
C GLY A 27 -1.36 -0.36 -14.20
N VAL A 28 -0.87 0.18 -15.32
CA VAL A 28 0.03 -0.48 -16.25
C VAL A 28 1.25 0.42 -16.50
N HIS A 29 2.45 -0.12 -16.36
CA HIS A 29 3.71 0.64 -16.34
C HIS A 29 4.76 0.03 -17.26
N GLY A 30 5.65 0.86 -17.81
CA GLY A 30 6.75 0.38 -18.65
C GLY A 30 7.85 -0.35 -17.87
N SER A 31 7.98 -0.09 -16.57
CA SER A 31 9.02 -0.66 -15.71
C SER A 31 8.44 -1.23 -14.42
N LYS A 32 9.15 -2.22 -13.86
CA LYS A 32 8.78 -2.82 -12.56
C LYS A 32 8.89 -1.81 -11.42
N SER A 33 9.90 -0.94 -11.47
CA SER A 33 10.12 0.11 -10.46
C SER A 33 8.96 1.09 -10.40
N ASP A 34 8.39 1.47 -11.55
CA ASP A 34 7.26 2.41 -11.58
C ASP A 34 5.98 1.76 -11.05
N ALA A 35 5.77 0.48 -11.38
CA ALA A 35 4.69 -0.32 -10.80
C ALA A 35 4.78 -0.42 -9.26
N TYR A 36 5.97 -0.63 -8.71
CA TYR A 36 6.18 -0.62 -7.25
C TYR A 36 5.90 0.75 -6.63
N LYS A 37 6.44 1.82 -7.21
CA LYS A 37 6.20 3.19 -6.72
C LYS A 37 4.72 3.53 -6.70
N HIS A 38 3.99 3.14 -7.74
CA HIS A 38 2.55 3.37 -7.83
C HIS A 38 1.78 2.61 -6.74
N ALA A 39 2.08 1.32 -6.55
CA ALA A 39 1.45 0.51 -5.51
C ALA A 39 1.68 1.08 -4.10
N ILE A 40 2.92 1.51 -3.79
CA ILE A 40 3.27 2.12 -2.51
C ILE A 40 2.51 3.44 -2.31
N ALA A 41 2.49 4.32 -3.32
CA ALA A 41 1.78 5.59 -3.24
C ALA A 41 0.27 5.39 -3.04
N ALA A 42 -0.33 4.40 -3.71
CA ALA A 42 -1.71 4.03 -3.51
C ALA A 42 -1.96 3.56 -2.06
N GLN A 43 -1.11 2.65 -1.55
CA GLN A 43 -1.21 2.18 -0.17
C GLN A 43 -1.07 3.32 0.85
N GLU A 44 -0.14 4.25 0.65
CA GLU A 44 0.04 5.42 1.52
C GLU A 44 -1.16 6.39 1.48
N ARG A 45 -1.74 6.60 0.28
CA ARG A 45 -2.93 7.43 0.12
C ARG A 45 -4.10 6.88 0.94
N TRP A 46 -4.33 5.57 0.86
CA TRP A 46 -5.41 4.91 1.60
C TRP A 46 -5.15 4.80 3.10
N ARG A 47 -3.89 4.67 3.53
CA ARG A 47 -3.53 4.73 4.96
C ARG A 47 -4.01 6.01 5.65
N LYS A 48 -4.14 7.13 4.94
CA LYS A 48 -4.70 8.38 5.51
C LYS A 48 -6.19 8.24 5.88
N TYR A 49 -6.91 7.37 5.19
CA TYR A 49 -8.33 7.12 5.38
C TYR A 49 -8.62 5.88 6.22
N ASP A 50 -7.60 5.08 6.56
CA ASP A 50 -7.75 3.93 7.43
C ASP A 50 -7.95 4.38 8.90
N PRO A 51 -9.14 4.17 9.49
CA PRO A 51 -9.42 4.57 10.87
C PRO A 51 -8.53 3.84 11.88
N VAL A 52 -8.07 2.63 11.59
CA VAL A 52 -7.16 1.85 12.44
C VAL A 52 -5.76 2.43 12.39
N ALA A 53 -5.28 2.82 11.21
CA ALA A 53 -3.98 3.50 11.08
C ALA A 53 -3.97 4.84 11.82
N ARG A 54 -5.09 5.58 11.76
CA ARG A 54 -5.26 6.86 12.47
C ARG A 54 -5.31 6.68 13.99
N HIS A 55 -5.96 5.61 14.46
CA HIS A 55 -6.00 5.24 15.87
C HIS A 55 -4.62 4.80 16.38
N LEU A 56 -3.90 3.94 15.64
CA LEU A 56 -2.53 3.53 15.94
C LEU A 56 -1.54 4.70 15.95
N ALA A 57 -1.64 5.62 14.99
CA ALA A 57 -0.80 6.82 14.97
C ALA A 57 -1.06 7.71 16.20
N ARG A 58 -2.32 7.82 16.64
CA ARG A 58 -2.69 8.54 17.86
C ARG A 58 -2.12 7.85 19.10
N ILE A 59 -2.26 6.53 19.21
CA ILE A 59 -1.71 5.74 20.31
C ILE A 59 -0.18 5.90 20.37
N ARG A 60 0.53 5.81 19.24
CA ARG A 60 1.98 6.01 19.18
C ARG A 60 2.43 7.41 19.60
N LYS A 61 1.59 8.43 19.42
CA LYS A 61 1.88 9.81 19.84
C LYS A 61 1.69 10.00 21.36
N ILE A 62 0.80 9.21 21.97
CA ILE A 62 0.47 9.29 23.40
C ILE A 62 1.33 8.31 24.22
N MET A 63 1.80 7.21 23.61
CA MET A 63 2.66 6.25 24.30
C MET A 63 4.04 6.85 24.59
N PRO A 64 4.52 6.79 25.85
CA PRO A 64 5.87 7.20 26.19
C PRO A 64 6.88 6.32 25.46
N ARG A 65 7.90 6.96 24.88
CA ARG A 65 8.95 6.31 24.07
C ARG A 65 9.70 5.18 24.79
N THR A 66 9.58 5.12 26.11
CA THR A 66 10.17 4.10 26.97
C THR A 66 9.51 2.72 26.86
N LEU A 67 8.32 2.61 26.25
CA LEU A 67 7.60 1.35 26.01
C LEU A 67 7.76 0.80 24.59
N VAL A 68 8.46 1.52 23.71
CA VAL A 68 8.77 1.04 22.35
C VAL A 68 10.07 0.24 22.45
N VAL A 69 9.96 -1.06 22.72
CA VAL A 69 11.10 -1.99 22.61
C VAL A 69 11.49 -2.04 21.12
N GLY A 70 12.68 -1.52 20.82
CA GLY A 70 13.32 -1.62 19.52
C GLY A 70 13.95 -2.98 19.28
#